data_AF-A0A2V9G8A5-F1
#
_entry.id   AF-A0A2V9G8A5-F1
#
_cell.length_a   1.000
_cell.length_b   1.000
_cell.length_c   1.000
_cell.angle_alpha   90.00
_cell.angle_beta   90.00
_cell.angle_gamma   90.00
#
_symmetry.space_group_name_H-M   'P 1'
#
loop_
_entity.id
_entity.type
_entity.pdbx_description
1 polymer ?
#
loop_
_entity_poly.entity_id
_entity_poly.type
_entity_poly.pdbx_seq_one_letter_code
_entity_poly.pdbx_strand_id
1 'polypeptide(L)'
;MKCNTVRTKLAGYLDDAVTGGARVEERVQIRKHLEGCNVCREELERFRKLAVMLSRVPKNLPPTDLAVRIKVAAAQAQHSEDWPSRMRRMKDHAEILLDNVFRPLTVPATGGFFSAILVFVLVLQMIVPGITVRAVQNDVALNLMRPAELVSLSDYPQAWAPEQNDLVLSLPHGLLLDVTVDAQGHMTDYQILSGPHSLELRRQLDQMLLFSRFSPMLSFGRPTAGGHVVLSFSAVRIRG
;
A
#
# COMPACT_ATOMS: atom_id res chain seq x y z
N MET A 1 -46.31 4.72 -23.51
CA MET A 1 -47.36 4.08 -22.67
C MET A 1 -48.70 4.09 -23.43
N LYS A 2 -49.64 3.22 -23.06
CA LYS A 2 -51.04 3.25 -23.56
C LYS A 2 -51.90 4.12 -22.63
N CYS A 3 -53.00 4.69 -23.12
CA CYS A 3 -53.85 5.57 -22.30
C CYS A 3 -54.33 4.86 -21.02
N ASN A 4 -54.89 3.65 -21.13
CA ASN A 4 -55.36 2.89 -19.96
C ASN A 4 -54.28 2.66 -18.87
N THR A 5 -53.02 2.46 -19.26
CA THR A 5 -51.91 2.29 -18.30
C THR A 5 -51.46 3.58 -17.63
N VAL A 6 -51.84 4.74 -18.19
CA VAL A 6 -51.67 6.04 -17.54
C VAL A 6 -52.88 6.36 -16.66
N ARG A 7 -54.11 6.09 -17.14
CA ARG A 7 -55.35 6.32 -16.37
C ARG A 7 -55.34 5.64 -15.00
N THR A 8 -54.88 4.40 -14.91
CA THR A 8 -54.76 3.67 -13.62
C THR A 8 -53.64 4.21 -12.72
N LYS A 9 -52.65 4.93 -13.27
CA LYS A 9 -51.53 5.53 -12.52
C LYS A 9 -51.68 7.02 -12.25
N LEU A 10 -52.71 7.69 -12.79
CA LEU A 10 -52.92 9.14 -12.64
C LEU A 10 -53.02 9.61 -11.18
N ALA A 11 -53.75 8.87 -10.33
CA ALA A 11 -53.89 9.20 -8.91
C ALA A 11 -52.53 9.12 -8.17
N GLY A 12 -51.83 7.99 -8.27
CA GLY A 12 -50.50 7.83 -7.65
C GLY A 12 -49.43 8.80 -8.20
N TYR A 13 -49.57 9.26 -9.43
CA TYR A 13 -48.75 10.32 -10.02
C TYR A 13 -49.06 11.72 -9.44
N LEU A 14 -50.32 11.99 -9.05
CA LEU A 14 -50.74 13.22 -8.39
C LEU A 14 -50.30 13.25 -6.92
N ASP A 15 -50.57 12.18 -6.18
CA ASP A 15 -50.34 12.07 -4.73
C ASP A 15 -48.88 11.72 -4.37
N ASP A 16 -48.01 11.60 -5.38
CA ASP A 16 -46.60 11.19 -5.31
C ASP A 16 -46.34 9.85 -4.59
N ALA A 17 -47.36 8.98 -4.59
CA ALA A 17 -47.38 7.66 -3.98
C ALA A 17 -46.61 6.58 -4.77
N VAL A 18 -45.94 6.95 -5.87
CA VAL A 18 -45.09 6.02 -6.64
C VAL A 18 -43.80 5.75 -5.85
N THR A 19 -43.71 4.59 -5.22
CA THR A 19 -42.56 4.17 -4.39
C THR A 19 -41.51 3.39 -5.20
N GLY A 20 -40.25 3.43 -4.73
CA GLY A 20 -39.14 2.66 -5.30
C GLY A 20 -38.38 3.33 -6.46
N GLY A 21 -37.28 2.70 -6.89
CA GLY A 21 -36.32 3.27 -7.84
C GLY A 21 -36.88 3.57 -9.25
N ALA A 22 -37.99 2.93 -9.65
CA ALA A 22 -38.67 3.19 -10.92
C ALA A 22 -39.44 4.53 -10.95
N ARG A 23 -39.65 5.19 -9.79
CA ARG A 23 -40.43 6.43 -9.63
C ARG A 23 -40.05 7.53 -10.63
N VAL A 24 -38.77 7.73 -10.90
CA VAL A 24 -38.30 8.78 -11.82
C VAL A 24 -38.68 8.45 -13.26
N GLU A 25 -38.40 7.23 -13.72
CA GLU A 25 -38.70 6.78 -15.08
C GLU A 25 -40.21 6.74 -15.34
N GLU A 26 -41.01 6.21 -14.41
CA GLU A 26 -42.47 6.22 -14.57
C GLU A 26 -43.04 7.64 -14.60
N ARG A 27 -42.52 8.57 -13.77
CA ARG A 27 -42.92 9.99 -13.83
C ARG A 27 -42.56 10.62 -15.18
N VAL A 28 -41.39 10.32 -15.75
CA VAL A 28 -40.97 10.83 -17.06
C VAL A 28 -41.86 10.27 -18.18
N GLN A 29 -42.15 8.97 -18.18
CA GLN A 29 -43.02 8.36 -19.21
C GLN A 29 -44.48 8.85 -19.12
N ILE A 30 -45.02 9.03 -17.91
CA ILE A 30 -46.36 9.59 -17.69
C ILE A 30 -46.40 11.05 -18.15
N ARG A 31 -45.40 11.88 -17.80
CA ARG A 31 -45.32 13.28 -18.25
C ARG A 31 -45.27 13.38 -19.78
N LYS A 32 -44.41 12.60 -20.43
CA LYS A 32 -44.30 12.53 -21.90
C LYS A 32 -45.61 12.10 -22.58
N HIS A 33 -46.42 11.27 -21.93
CA HIS A 33 -47.76 10.93 -22.43
C HIS A 33 -48.78 12.06 -22.21
N LEU A 34 -48.72 12.78 -21.09
CA LEU A 34 -49.60 13.93 -20.80
C LEU A 34 -49.30 15.16 -21.69
N GLU A 35 -48.07 15.29 -22.17
CA GLU A 35 -47.68 16.27 -23.21
C GLU A 35 -48.39 15.94 -24.54
N GLY A 36 -48.43 14.66 -24.95
CA GLY A 36 -49.05 14.23 -26.22
C GLY A 36 -50.56 13.89 -26.18
N CYS A 37 -51.17 13.68 -25.01
CA CYS A 37 -52.56 13.19 -24.89
C CYS A 37 -53.47 14.14 -24.12
N ASN A 38 -54.36 14.84 -24.84
CA ASN A 38 -55.34 15.75 -24.24
C ASN A 38 -56.35 15.02 -23.32
N VAL A 39 -56.77 13.80 -23.64
CA VAL A 39 -57.76 13.03 -22.85
C VAL A 39 -57.23 12.72 -21.44
N CYS A 40 -56.01 12.19 -21.33
CA CYS A 40 -55.40 11.91 -20.03
C CYS A 40 -55.07 13.19 -19.25
N ARG A 41 -54.85 14.32 -19.95
CA ARG A 41 -54.67 15.64 -19.32
C ARG A 41 -55.98 16.19 -18.74
N GLU A 42 -57.09 16.04 -19.44
CA GLU A 42 -58.41 16.44 -18.92
C GLU A 42 -58.78 15.62 -17.68
N GLU A 43 -58.47 14.32 -17.68
CA GLU A 43 -58.71 13.45 -16.52
C GLU A 43 -57.81 13.79 -15.32
N LEU A 44 -56.55 14.19 -15.56
CA LEU A 44 -55.70 14.79 -14.52
C LEU A 44 -56.32 16.07 -13.93
N GLU A 45 -56.92 16.94 -14.75
CA GLU A 45 -57.63 18.14 -14.26
C GLU A 45 -58.89 17.80 -13.45
N ARG A 46 -59.60 16.71 -13.78
CA ARG A 46 -60.70 16.21 -12.95
C ARG A 46 -60.20 15.77 -11.56
N PHE A 47 -59.08 15.04 -11.48
CA PHE A 47 -58.45 14.69 -10.20
C PHE A 47 -57.95 15.91 -9.42
N ARG A 48 -57.33 16.91 -10.09
CA ARG A 48 -56.90 18.17 -9.46
C ARG A 48 -58.07 18.93 -8.83
N LYS A 49 -59.20 19.05 -9.55
CA LYS A 49 -60.43 19.67 -9.02
C LYS A 49 -60.97 18.91 -7.81
N LEU A 50 -60.98 17.58 -7.86
CA LEU A 50 -61.40 16.72 -6.75
C LEU A 50 -60.49 16.90 -5.51
N ALA A 51 -59.16 16.97 -5.69
CA ALA A 51 -58.22 17.24 -4.60
C ALA A 51 -58.44 18.63 -3.96
N VAL A 52 -58.79 19.65 -4.75
CA VAL A 52 -59.17 21.00 -4.26
C VAL A 52 -60.54 21.04 -3.56
N MET A 53 -61.42 20.07 -3.82
CA MET A 53 -62.65 19.88 -3.04
C MET A 53 -62.35 19.14 -1.73
N LEU A 54 -61.55 18.08 -1.77
CA LEU A 54 -61.15 17.32 -0.57
C LEU A 54 -60.32 18.16 0.41
N SER A 55 -59.49 19.09 -0.06
CA SER A 55 -58.70 19.96 0.83
C SER A 55 -59.55 20.96 1.65
N ARG A 56 -60.84 21.12 1.31
CA ARG A 56 -61.82 21.91 2.08
C ARG A 56 -62.57 21.10 3.14
N VAL A 57 -62.43 19.77 3.15
CA VAL A 57 -63.01 18.92 4.19
C VAL A 57 -62.34 19.27 5.52
N PRO A 58 -63.10 19.46 6.63
CA PRO A 58 -62.50 19.78 7.92
C PRO A 58 -61.52 18.69 8.35
N LYS A 59 -60.25 19.07 8.52
CA LYS A 59 -59.21 18.17 9.00
C LYS A 59 -59.50 17.81 10.46
N ASN A 60 -59.65 16.52 10.75
CA ASN A 60 -59.81 16.06 12.11
C ASN A 60 -58.56 16.44 12.92
N LEU A 61 -58.71 17.11 14.05
CA LEU A 61 -57.57 17.58 14.82
C LEU A 61 -56.81 16.38 15.42
N PRO A 62 -55.47 16.34 15.35
CA PRO A 62 -54.71 15.33 16.08
C PRO A 62 -54.95 15.50 17.58
N PRO A 63 -55.10 14.41 18.37
CA PRO A 63 -55.22 14.54 19.81
C PRO A 63 -53.98 15.19 20.39
N THR A 64 -54.13 16.03 21.40
CA THR A 64 -53.04 16.82 22.02
C THR A 64 -51.87 15.95 22.50
N ASP A 65 -52.20 14.75 22.98
CA ASP A 65 -51.26 13.72 23.44
C ASP A 65 -50.50 12.98 22.31
N LEU A 66 -50.86 13.18 21.03
CA LEU A 66 -50.21 12.48 19.90
C LEU A 66 -48.69 12.71 19.87
N ALA A 67 -48.25 13.94 20.13
CA ALA A 67 -46.82 14.29 20.13
C ALA A 67 -46.05 13.63 21.29
N VAL A 68 -46.72 13.37 22.43
CA VAL A 68 -46.14 12.64 23.56
C VAL A 68 -46.11 11.15 23.26
N ARG A 69 -47.23 10.58 22.78
CA ARG A 69 -47.32 9.16 22.39
C ARG A 69 -46.33 8.79 21.29
N ILE A 70 -46.08 9.65 20.30
CA ILE A 70 -45.04 9.43 19.28
C ILE A 70 -43.65 9.45 19.91
N LYS A 71 -43.34 10.39 20.82
CA LYS A 71 -42.05 10.43 21.53
C LYS A 71 -41.84 9.19 22.40
N VAL A 72 -42.85 8.76 23.15
CA VAL A 72 -42.81 7.55 23.99
C VAL A 72 -42.64 6.31 23.13
N ALA A 73 -43.42 6.15 22.06
CA ALA A 73 -43.29 5.00 21.16
C ALA A 73 -41.93 4.97 20.44
N ALA A 74 -41.40 6.12 20.01
CA ALA A 74 -40.07 6.21 19.40
C ALA A 74 -38.95 5.90 20.40
N ALA A 75 -39.03 6.43 21.63
CA ALA A 75 -38.07 6.14 22.69
C ALA A 75 -38.11 4.65 23.08
N GLN A 76 -39.30 4.08 23.26
CA GLN A 76 -39.45 2.67 23.62
C GLN A 76 -39.00 1.73 22.50
N ALA A 77 -39.27 2.08 21.23
CA ALA A 77 -38.73 1.33 20.09
C ALA A 77 -37.19 1.39 20.02
N GLN A 78 -36.57 2.54 20.29
CA GLN A 78 -35.10 2.64 20.41
C GLN A 78 -34.54 1.83 21.58
N HIS A 79 -35.30 1.74 22.68
CA HIS A 79 -34.87 1.03 23.89
C HIS A 79 -35.13 -0.48 23.85
N SER A 80 -35.97 -0.96 22.92
CA SER A 80 -36.26 -2.37 22.65
C SER A 80 -35.52 -2.93 21.44
N GLU A 81 -34.59 -2.18 20.83
CA GLU A 81 -33.77 -2.71 19.74
C GLU A 81 -32.58 -3.51 20.27
N ASP A 82 -32.82 -4.82 20.44
CA ASP A 82 -31.77 -5.83 20.63
C ASP A 82 -30.64 -5.64 19.62
N TRP A 83 -29.40 -5.85 20.06
CA TRP A 83 -28.19 -5.71 19.26
C TRP A 83 -28.26 -6.27 17.81
N PRO A 84 -28.92 -7.42 17.52
CA PRO A 84 -29.07 -7.93 16.16
C PRO A 84 -29.95 -7.08 15.22
N SER A 85 -30.96 -6.36 15.73
CA SER A 85 -31.83 -5.51 14.89
C SER A 85 -31.12 -4.22 14.50
N ARG A 86 -30.36 -3.64 15.43
CA ARG A 86 -29.49 -2.48 15.18
C ARG A 86 -28.42 -2.79 14.14
N MET A 87 -27.81 -3.99 14.21
CA MET A 87 -26.89 -4.52 13.20
C MET A 87 -27.57 -4.67 11.82
N ARG A 88 -28.83 -5.11 11.76
CA ARG A 88 -29.60 -5.19 10.50
C ARG A 88 -29.82 -3.80 9.90
N ARG A 89 -30.37 -2.83 10.64
CA ARG A 89 -30.52 -1.45 10.14
C ARG A 89 -29.21 -0.86 9.61
N MET A 90 -28.09 -1.08 10.31
CA MET A 90 -26.78 -0.62 9.84
C MET A 90 -26.36 -1.30 8.53
N LYS A 91 -26.65 -2.58 8.33
CA LYS A 91 -26.45 -3.25 7.04
C LYS A 91 -27.36 -2.71 5.96
N ASP A 92 -28.66 -2.57 6.23
CA ASP A 92 -29.64 -2.05 5.25
C ASP A 92 -29.27 -0.64 4.78
N HIS A 93 -28.86 0.24 5.71
CA HIS A 93 -28.35 1.58 5.40
C HIS A 93 -27.01 1.55 4.66
N ALA A 94 -26.08 0.66 5.04
CA ALA A 94 -24.81 0.51 4.33
C ALA A 94 -25.02 0.00 2.91
N GLU A 95 -25.90 -0.99 2.69
CA GLU A 95 -26.23 -1.54 1.37
C GLU A 95 -26.80 -0.47 0.44
N ILE A 96 -27.76 0.34 0.93
CA ILE A 96 -28.31 1.48 0.19
C ILE A 96 -27.23 2.52 -0.14
N LEU A 97 -26.32 2.83 0.79
CA LEU A 97 -25.21 3.76 0.53
C LEU A 97 -24.20 3.19 -0.47
N LEU A 98 -23.85 1.91 -0.35
CA LEU A 98 -22.89 1.25 -1.24
C LEU A 98 -23.44 1.14 -2.67
N ASP A 99 -24.70 0.78 -2.87
CA ASP A 99 -25.32 0.77 -4.21
C ASP A 99 -25.32 2.19 -4.82
N ASN A 100 -25.76 3.21 -4.06
CA ASN A 100 -25.78 4.59 -4.56
C ASN A 100 -24.38 5.20 -4.79
N VAL A 101 -23.34 4.76 -4.07
CA VAL A 101 -21.96 5.23 -4.26
C VAL A 101 -21.25 4.47 -5.38
N PHE A 102 -21.38 3.14 -5.47
CA PHE A 102 -20.70 2.38 -6.53
C PHE A 102 -21.34 2.59 -7.90
N ARG A 103 -22.67 2.75 -7.99
CA ARG A 103 -23.38 2.94 -9.27
C ARG A 103 -22.78 4.07 -10.15
N PRO A 104 -22.36 5.24 -9.63
CA PRO A 104 -21.55 6.21 -10.37
C PRO A 104 -20.02 5.96 -10.34
N LEU A 105 -19.44 5.37 -9.28
CA LEU A 105 -17.98 5.19 -9.16
C LEU A 105 -17.41 3.97 -9.92
N THR A 106 -18.25 3.07 -10.43
CA THR A 106 -17.83 1.83 -11.13
C THR A 106 -16.87 2.05 -12.31
N VAL A 107 -16.94 3.20 -12.99
CA VAL A 107 -16.13 3.47 -14.20
C VAL A 107 -14.75 4.08 -13.88
N PRO A 108 -14.60 5.12 -13.01
CA PRO A 108 -13.29 5.74 -12.79
C PRO A 108 -12.49 5.10 -11.64
N ALA A 109 -13.13 4.74 -10.52
CA ALA A 109 -12.44 4.37 -9.29
C ALA A 109 -11.86 2.95 -9.32
N THR A 110 -12.54 2.04 -10.01
CA THR A 110 -12.11 0.65 -10.21
C THR A 110 -10.78 0.57 -10.96
N GLY A 111 -10.65 1.33 -12.06
CA GLY A 111 -9.42 1.38 -12.87
C GLY A 111 -8.21 1.90 -12.10
N GLY A 112 -8.39 2.94 -11.27
CA GLY A 112 -7.33 3.47 -10.39
C GLY A 112 -6.89 2.48 -9.30
N PHE A 113 -7.83 1.73 -8.73
CA PHE A 113 -7.53 0.70 -7.73
C PHE A 113 -6.80 -0.50 -8.36
N PHE A 114 -7.23 -0.93 -9.56
CA PHE A 114 -6.61 -2.04 -10.28
C PHE A 114 -5.20 -1.70 -10.76
N SER A 115 -4.96 -0.47 -11.25
CA SER A 115 -3.62 -0.03 -11.66
C SER A 115 -2.68 0.15 -10.46
N ALA A 116 -3.16 0.68 -9.33
CA ALA A 116 -2.38 0.78 -8.10
C ALA A 116 -1.94 -0.61 -7.58
N ILE A 117 -2.85 -1.60 -7.58
CA ILE A 117 -2.51 -2.98 -7.21
C ILE A 117 -1.49 -3.59 -8.19
N LEU A 118 -1.69 -3.41 -9.50
CA LEU A 118 -0.80 -3.98 -10.51
C LEU A 118 0.62 -3.38 -10.44
N VAL A 119 0.73 -2.06 -10.23
CA VAL A 119 2.02 -1.39 -10.00
C VAL A 119 2.65 -1.86 -8.69
N PHE A 120 1.89 -1.98 -7.60
CA PHE A 120 2.40 -2.45 -6.31
C PHE A 120 2.93 -3.89 -6.39
N VAL A 121 2.19 -4.80 -7.01
CA VAL A 121 2.63 -6.20 -7.21
C VAL A 121 3.88 -6.26 -8.08
N LEU A 122 3.97 -5.47 -9.15
CA LEU A 122 5.14 -5.43 -10.03
C LEU A 122 6.39 -4.88 -9.31
N VAL A 123 6.24 -3.80 -8.52
CA VAL A 123 7.33 -3.26 -7.69
C VAL A 123 7.77 -4.27 -6.63
N LEU A 124 6.82 -4.94 -5.96
CA LEU A 124 7.13 -5.93 -4.93
C LEU A 124 7.80 -7.18 -5.52
N GLN A 125 7.39 -7.63 -6.71
CA GLN A 125 8.08 -8.67 -7.48
C GLN A 125 9.48 -8.25 -7.96
N MET A 126 9.79 -6.95 -8.06
CA MET A 126 11.14 -6.48 -8.38
C MET A 126 12.06 -6.39 -7.14
N ILE A 127 11.48 -6.23 -5.94
CA ILE A 127 12.22 -6.15 -4.67
C ILE A 127 12.52 -7.56 -4.11
N VAL A 128 11.53 -8.46 -4.12
CA VAL A 128 11.62 -9.83 -3.54
C VAL A 128 12.79 -10.69 -4.06
N PRO A 129 13.17 -10.72 -5.36
CA PRO A 129 14.27 -11.56 -5.85
C PRO A 129 15.67 -11.09 -5.43
N GLY A 130 15.77 -10.09 -4.55
CA GLY A 130 17.03 -9.70 -3.93
C GLY A 130 17.87 -8.79 -4.81
N ILE A 131 17.43 -7.53 -4.94
CA ILE A 131 18.39 -6.44 -5.17
C ILE A 131 19.38 -6.42 -4.00
N THR A 132 20.52 -7.08 -4.19
CA THR A 132 21.65 -6.98 -3.27
C THR A 132 22.17 -5.56 -3.34
N VAL A 133 21.73 -4.74 -2.37
CA VAL A 133 22.19 -3.37 -2.22
C VAL A 133 23.65 -3.39 -1.74
N ARG A 134 24.56 -3.70 -2.66
CA ARG A 134 25.99 -3.38 -2.52
C ARG A 134 26.04 -1.90 -2.19
N ALA A 135 26.43 -1.59 -0.96
CA ALA A 135 26.35 -0.23 -0.45
C ALA A 135 27.10 0.70 -1.40
N VAL A 136 26.39 1.72 -1.90
CA VAL A 136 26.98 2.77 -2.72
C VAL A 136 28.15 3.37 -1.95
N GLN A 137 29.27 3.63 -2.62
CA GLN A 137 30.43 4.23 -1.99
C GLN A 137 30.02 5.56 -1.33
N ASN A 138 30.51 5.81 -0.11
CA ASN A 138 30.12 6.98 0.67
C ASN A 138 30.84 8.25 0.13
N ASP A 139 30.45 8.68 -1.07
CA ASP A 139 31.02 9.83 -1.81
C ASP A 139 30.75 11.19 -1.12
N VAL A 140 30.00 11.18 0.00
CA VAL A 140 29.78 12.34 0.86
C VAL A 140 30.19 11.98 2.28
N ALA A 141 31.05 12.79 2.89
CA ALA A 141 31.59 12.60 4.24
C ALA A 141 30.58 12.87 5.39
N LEU A 142 29.37 12.33 5.26
CA LEU A 142 28.40 12.25 6.35
C LEU A 142 28.87 11.17 7.33
N ASN A 143 29.14 11.55 8.59
CA ASN A 143 29.60 10.63 9.66
C ASN A 143 28.47 9.69 10.17
N LEU A 144 27.60 9.25 9.26
CA LEU A 144 26.51 8.30 9.46
C LEU A 144 26.98 6.85 9.20
N MET A 145 27.92 6.67 8.27
CA MET A 145 28.55 5.39 7.94
C MET A 145 30.06 5.59 7.84
N ARG A 146 30.86 4.88 8.64
CA ARG A 146 32.31 4.76 8.47
C ARG A 146 32.64 3.33 8.03
N PRO A 147 33.39 3.12 6.93
CA PRO A 147 33.79 1.78 6.49
C PRO A 147 34.67 1.08 7.54
N ALA A 148 34.86 -0.22 7.38
CA ALA A 148 35.91 -0.93 8.11
C ALA A 148 37.29 -0.53 7.55
N GLU A 149 38.30 -0.46 8.42
CA GLU A 149 39.66 -0.01 8.07
C GLU A 149 40.68 -0.92 8.76
N LEU A 150 41.82 -1.21 8.12
CA LEU A 150 42.93 -1.93 8.77
C LEU A 150 43.64 -0.99 9.76
N VAL A 151 43.70 -1.37 11.03
CA VAL A 151 44.37 -0.59 12.09
C VAL A 151 45.83 -1.03 12.25
N SER A 152 46.07 -2.34 12.25
CA SER A 152 47.42 -2.91 12.26
C SER A 152 47.41 -4.31 11.64
N LEU A 153 48.22 -4.52 10.60
CA LEU A 153 48.56 -5.87 10.16
C LEU A 153 49.45 -6.53 11.22
N SER A 154 49.41 -7.86 11.34
CA SER A 154 50.43 -8.61 12.06
C SER A 154 51.76 -8.61 11.29
N ASP A 155 52.86 -8.98 11.95
CA ASP A 155 54.16 -9.07 11.28
C ASP A 155 54.16 -10.05 10.09
N TYR A 156 54.68 -9.60 8.95
CA TYR A 156 54.90 -10.35 7.70
C TYR A 156 55.86 -11.53 8.05
N PRO A 157 55.42 -12.81 8.04
CA PRO A 157 56.17 -13.95 8.62
C PRO A 157 57.31 -14.49 7.71
N GLN A 158 58.27 -13.62 7.41
CA GLN A 158 59.37 -13.60 6.40
C GLN A 158 59.36 -14.43 5.07
N ALA A 159 58.64 -15.54 4.94
CA ALA A 159 58.64 -16.45 3.78
C ALA A 159 57.90 -15.96 2.52
N TRP A 160 57.23 -14.82 2.58
CA TRP A 160 56.53 -14.12 1.47
C TRP A 160 57.52 -13.26 0.65
N ALA A 161 58.81 -13.24 1.03
CA ALA A 161 59.89 -12.66 0.23
C ALA A 161 60.00 -13.36 -1.15
N PRO A 162 60.03 -12.61 -2.28
CA PRO A 162 59.90 -13.15 -3.64
C PRO A 162 61.20 -13.77 -4.20
N GLU A 163 62.02 -14.40 -3.35
CA GLU A 163 63.37 -14.85 -3.69
C GLU A 163 63.43 -16.20 -4.42
N GLN A 164 62.32 -16.95 -4.58
CA GLN A 164 62.45 -18.32 -5.09
C GLN A 164 61.33 -18.99 -5.92
N ASN A 165 60.06 -18.52 -5.99
CA ASN A 165 59.04 -19.32 -6.72
C ASN A 165 57.91 -18.57 -7.49
N ASP A 166 57.21 -17.60 -6.89
CA ASP A 166 56.00 -17.04 -7.52
C ASP A 166 56.21 -15.69 -8.22
N LEU A 167 56.45 -15.75 -9.54
CA LEU A 167 56.54 -14.56 -10.41
C LEU A 167 55.27 -13.69 -10.36
N VAL A 168 54.12 -14.29 -10.03
CA VAL A 168 52.80 -13.63 -9.96
C VAL A 168 52.73 -12.55 -8.87
N LEU A 169 53.38 -12.75 -7.72
CA LEU A 169 53.40 -11.76 -6.63
C LEU A 169 54.25 -10.51 -6.96
N SER A 170 55.02 -10.53 -8.05
CA SER A 170 55.81 -9.37 -8.52
C SER A 170 55.03 -8.38 -9.39
N LEU A 171 53.78 -8.69 -9.76
CA LEU A 171 52.91 -7.77 -10.49
C LEU A 171 52.33 -6.69 -9.55
N PRO A 172 52.01 -5.49 -10.06
CA PRO A 172 51.15 -4.54 -9.35
C PRO A 172 49.81 -5.22 -9.02
N HIS A 173 49.40 -5.19 -7.74
CA HIS A 173 48.22 -5.91 -7.22
C HIS A 173 48.34 -7.45 -7.26
N GLY A 174 49.55 -8.01 -7.16
CA GLY A 174 49.82 -9.45 -7.27
C GLY A 174 49.07 -10.35 -6.27
N LEU A 175 48.55 -9.80 -5.16
CA LEU A 175 47.57 -10.45 -4.30
C LEU A 175 46.55 -9.41 -3.77
N LEU A 176 45.28 -9.60 -4.09
CA LEU A 176 44.13 -8.82 -3.60
C LEU A 176 43.21 -9.71 -2.76
N LEU A 177 42.80 -9.20 -1.60
CA LEU A 177 41.97 -9.90 -0.62
C LEU A 177 40.82 -9.00 -0.17
N ASP A 178 39.58 -9.48 -0.22
CA ASP A 178 38.47 -8.88 0.51
C ASP A 178 38.35 -9.59 1.87
N VAL A 179 38.50 -8.84 2.96
CA VAL A 179 38.46 -9.37 4.33
C VAL A 179 37.19 -8.89 5.01
N THR A 180 36.38 -9.84 5.49
CA THR A 180 35.16 -9.55 6.25
C THR A 180 35.48 -9.38 7.73
N VAL A 181 34.86 -8.38 8.36
CA VAL A 181 35.12 -7.94 9.74
C VAL A 181 33.83 -7.96 10.56
N ASP A 182 33.94 -8.44 11.81
CA ASP A 182 32.84 -8.46 12.79
C ASP A 182 32.53 -7.06 13.38
N ALA A 183 31.70 -7.00 14.42
CA ALA A 183 31.38 -5.76 15.14
C ALA A 183 32.42 -5.43 16.24
N GLN A 184 33.47 -6.22 16.38
CA GLN A 184 34.48 -6.15 17.44
C GLN A 184 35.85 -5.72 16.89
N GLY A 185 36.07 -5.84 15.58
CA GLY A 185 37.33 -5.51 14.89
C GLY A 185 38.19 -6.73 14.52
N HIS A 186 37.65 -7.95 14.60
CA HIS A 186 38.31 -9.18 14.16
C HIS A 186 37.86 -9.57 12.75
N MET A 187 38.74 -10.27 12.03
CA MET A 187 38.40 -10.91 10.75
C MET A 187 37.55 -12.17 10.99
N THR A 188 36.54 -12.38 10.14
CA THR A 188 35.66 -13.57 10.21
C THR A 188 35.81 -14.53 9.03
N ASP A 189 36.08 -14.01 7.83
CA ASP A 189 36.29 -14.76 6.59
C ASP A 189 37.00 -13.87 5.56
N TYR A 190 37.62 -14.45 4.53
CA TYR A 190 38.31 -13.72 3.46
C TYR A 190 38.14 -14.35 2.08
N GLN A 191 38.03 -13.50 1.06
CA GLN A 191 38.00 -13.90 -0.34
C GLN A 191 39.23 -13.37 -1.08
N ILE A 192 40.04 -14.27 -1.65
CA ILE A 192 41.10 -13.90 -2.59
C ILE A 192 40.43 -13.41 -3.89
N LEU A 193 40.50 -12.11 -4.15
CA LEU A 193 39.97 -11.47 -5.36
C LEU A 193 40.91 -11.61 -6.56
N SER A 194 42.22 -11.67 -6.31
CA SER A 194 43.26 -11.89 -7.33
C SER A 194 44.53 -12.41 -6.67
N GLY A 195 45.27 -13.28 -7.34
CA GLY A 195 46.50 -13.92 -6.82
C GLY A 195 46.42 -15.45 -6.84
N PRO A 196 47.51 -16.17 -6.54
CA PRO A 196 47.54 -17.63 -6.54
C PRO A 196 46.73 -18.21 -5.37
N HIS A 197 45.97 -19.29 -5.61
CA HIS A 197 45.15 -19.94 -4.58
C HIS A 197 45.84 -21.14 -3.90
N SER A 198 47.16 -21.10 -3.72
CA SER A 198 47.90 -22.23 -3.15
C SER A 198 47.50 -22.50 -1.68
N LEU A 199 47.47 -23.78 -1.30
CA LEU A 199 47.01 -24.20 0.04
C LEU A 199 47.96 -23.70 1.15
N GLU A 200 49.23 -23.53 0.83
CA GLU A 200 50.23 -23.00 1.75
C GLU A 200 50.07 -21.47 1.94
N LEU A 201 49.81 -20.71 0.87
CA LEU A 201 49.50 -19.28 1.01
C LEU A 201 48.23 -19.06 1.85
N ARG A 202 47.20 -19.89 1.66
CA ARG A 202 45.98 -19.82 2.49
C ARG A 202 46.30 -19.94 3.98
N ARG A 203 47.05 -20.97 4.41
CA ARG A 203 47.46 -21.14 5.81
C ARG A 203 48.22 -19.94 6.39
N GLN A 204 49.07 -19.32 5.57
CA GLN A 204 49.85 -18.15 5.98
C GLN A 204 48.98 -16.89 6.07
N LEU A 205 48.00 -16.74 5.17
CA LEU A 205 46.97 -15.70 5.24
C LEU A 205 46.04 -15.91 6.44
N ASP A 206 45.60 -17.14 6.72
CA ASP A 206 44.77 -17.50 7.88
C ASP A 206 45.45 -17.01 9.18
N GLN A 207 46.75 -17.30 9.34
CA GLN A 207 47.54 -16.88 10.50
C GLN A 207 47.70 -15.34 10.56
N MET A 208 48.12 -14.71 9.46
CA MET A 208 48.33 -13.26 9.40
C MET A 208 47.04 -12.49 9.67
N LEU A 209 45.92 -12.89 9.06
CA LEU A 209 44.64 -12.20 9.21
C LEU A 209 44.05 -12.40 10.61
N LEU A 210 44.18 -13.60 11.20
CA LEU A 210 43.74 -13.90 12.57
C LEU A 210 44.46 -13.06 13.64
N PHE A 211 45.73 -12.72 13.42
CA PHE A 211 46.50 -11.85 14.34
C PHE A 211 46.48 -10.36 13.95
N SER A 212 45.85 -9.99 12.84
CA SER A 212 45.66 -8.60 12.43
C SER A 212 44.45 -7.95 13.10
N ARG A 213 44.44 -6.61 13.18
CA ARG A 213 43.40 -5.83 13.86
C ARG A 213 42.76 -4.82 12.92
N PHE A 214 41.43 -4.84 12.87
CA PHE A 214 40.62 -3.94 12.07
C PHE A 214 39.81 -3.00 12.97
N SER A 215 39.41 -1.86 12.41
CA SER A 215 38.29 -1.08 12.92
C SER A 215 37.02 -1.67 12.33
N PRO A 216 35.99 -2.03 13.13
CA PRO A 216 34.72 -2.48 12.61
C PRO A 216 34.02 -1.34 11.84
N MET A 217 33.15 -1.71 10.89
CA MET A 217 32.28 -0.75 10.21
C MET A 217 31.34 -0.11 11.23
N LEU A 218 31.19 1.22 11.19
CA LEU A 218 30.29 1.95 12.09
C LEU A 218 29.06 2.46 11.34
N SER A 219 27.87 2.10 11.83
CA SER A 219 26.58 2.64 11.37
C SER A 219 25.95 3.47 12.49
N PHE A 220 25.68 4.75 12.24
CA PHE A 220 25.21 5.74 13.22
C PHE A 220 26.06 5.77 14.50
N GLY A 221 27.38 5.60 14.36
CA GLY A 221 28.34 5.53 15.47
C GLY A 221 28.34 4.23 16.28
N ARG A 222 27.54 3.23 15.90
CA ARG A 222 27.53 1.89 16.51
C ARG A 222 28.27 0.90 15.61
N PRO A 223 29.08 -0.03 16.15
CA PRO A 223 29.73 -1.03 15.33
C PRO A 223 28.72 -2.04 14.78
N THR A 224 28.95 -2.47 13.54
CA THR A 224 28.11 -3.40 12.78
C THR A 224 28.99 -4.42 12.08
N ALA A 225 28.65 -5.71 12.20
CA ALA A 225 29.33 -6.79 11.50
C ALA A 225 29.03 -6.79 10.00
N GLY A 226 29.91 -7.40 9.20
CA GLY A 226 29.83 -7.35 7.74
C GLY A 226 30.51 -6.11 7.15
N GLY A 227 31.53 -5.57 7.85
CA GLY A 227 32.46 -4.62 7.24
C GLY A 227 33.39 -5.36 6.27
N HIS A 228 33.65 -4.76 5.11
CA HIS A 228 34.57 -5.28 4.09
C HIS A 228 35.83 -4.43 4.03
N VAL A 229 37.01 -5.06 4.01
CA VAL A 229 38.32 -4.40 3.93
C VAL A 229 39.13 -5.01 2.80
N VAL A 230 39.35 -4.25 1.72
CA VAL A 230 40.18 -4.71 0.60
C VAL A 230 41.66 -4.46 0.92
N LEU A 231 42.43 -5.54 1.06
CA LEU A 231 43.88 -5.51 1.22
C LEU A 231 44.58 -5.81 -0.11
N SER A 232 45.66 -5.08 -0.37
CA SER A 232 46.49 -5.22 -1.57
C SER A 232 47.94 -5.42 -1.17
N PHE A 233 48.52 -6.55 -1.60
CA PHE A 233 49.92 -6.90 -1.36
C PHE A 233 50.69 -6.84 -2.68
N SER A 234 51.86 -6.18 -2.64
CA SER A 234 52.76 -6.05 -3.78
C SER A 234 54.21 -6.16 -3.33
N ALA A 235 55.00 -7.00 -4.01
CA ALA A 235 56.39 -7.22 -3.67
C ALA A 235 57.30 -6.13 -4.28
N VAL A 236 57.74 -5.16 -3.47
CA VAL A 236 58.65 -4.09 -3.93
C VAL A 236 60.09 -4.61 -3.98
N ARG A 237 60.54 -5.03 -5.16
CA ARG A 237 61.93 -5.47 -5.38
C ARG A 237 62.87 -4.26 -5.52
N ILE A 238 63.43 -3.81 -4.40
CA ILE A 238 64.54 -2.86 -4.40
C ILE A 238 65.75 -3.53 -5.08
N ARG A 239 66.30 -2.90 -6.13
CA ARG A 239 67.59 -3.29 -6.71
C ARG A 239 68.70 -2.51 -6.01
N GLY A 240 69.60 -3.23 -5.35
CA GLY A 240 70.96 -2.77 -5.07
C GLY A 240 71.88 -3.09 -6.24
#